data_AF-A0A417HM11-F1
#
_entry.id   AF-A0A417HM11-F1
#
_cell.length_a   1.000
_cell.length_b   1.000
_cell.length_c   1.000
_cell.angle_alpha   90.00
_cell.angle_beta   90.00
_cell.angle_gamma   90.00
#
_symmetry.space_group_name_H-M   'P 1'
#
loop_
_entity.id
_entity.type
_entity.pdbx_description
1 polymer ?
#
loop_
_entity_poly.entity_id
_entity_poly.type
_entity_poly.pdbx_seq_one_letter_code
_entity_poly.pdbx_strand_id
1 'polypeptide(L)' 'MDYRVGDVVKMKKSHPCGCDRFEITRVGMDFKLKCCGCGREVMVPRLKAEKSIRAIEKREE' A
#
# COMPACT_ATOMS: atom_id res chain seq x y z
N MET A 1 0.66 -13.62 -1.50
CA MET A 1 0.01 -12.94 -0.35
C MET A 1 -1.32 -12.41 -0.84
N ASP A 2 -2.41 -12.72 -0.16
CA ASP A 2 -3.74 -12.23 -0.54
C ASP A 2 -3.93 -10.83 0.04
N TYR A 3 -3.98 -9.83 -0.83
CA TYR A 3 -4.19 -8.43 -0.44
C TYR A 3 -5.65 -8.08 -0.70
N ARG A 4 -6.30 -7.39 0.23
CA ARG A 4 -7.69 -6.94 0.06
C ARG A 4 -7.75 -5.42 -0.01
N VAL A 5 -8.87 -4.92 -0.52
CA VAL A 5 -9.19 -3.49 -0.42
C VAL A 5 -9.45 -3.18 1.05
N GLY A 6 -8.82 -2.12 1.57
CA GLY A 6 -8.84 -1.74 2.98
C GLY A 6 -7.60 -2.16 3.76
N ASP A 7 -6.75 -3.06 3.23
CA ASP A 7 -5.51 -3.45 3.92
C ASP A 7 -4.54 -2.27 4.01
N VAL A 8 -3.96 -2.06 5.20
CA VAL A 8 -2.88 -1.08 5.38
C VAL A 8 -1.55 -1.81 5.34
N VAL A 9 -0.73 -1.47 4.35
CA VAL A 9 0.59 -2.03 4.12
C VAL A 9 1.68 -1.03 4.46
N LYS A 10 2.78 -1.54 5.00
CA LYS A 10 3.98 -0.78 5.32
C LYS A 10 5.01 -0.98 4.22
N MET A 11 5.40 0.10 3.56
CA MET A 11 6.43 0.06 2.52
C MET A 11 7.85 0.15 3.09
N LYS A 12 8.80 -0.47 2.41
CA LYS A 12 10.23 -0.37 2.72
C LYS A 12 10.78 1.04 2.49
N LYS A 13 10.24 1.73 1.46
CA LYS A 13 10.55 3.13 1.19
C LYS A 13 9.44 4.01 1.74
N SER A 14 9.83 5.02 2.50
CA SER A 14 8.93 6.07 2.95
C SER A 14 8.41 6.87 1.74
N HIS A 15 7.17 7.31 1.79
CA HIS A 15 6.66 8.32 0.89
C HIS A 15 7.46 9.62 1.08
N PRO A 16 7.62 10.48 0.07
CA PRO A 16 8.23 11.81 0.22
C PRO A 16 7.62 12.69 1.33
N CYS A 17 6.45 12.34 1.89
CA CYS A 17 5.87 13.03 3.05
C CYS A 17 6.39 12.53 4.41
N GLY A 18 7.23 11.48 4.45
CA GLY A 18 7.73 10.86 5.67
C GLY A 18 6.91 9.68 6.19
N CYS A 19 5.69 9.44 5.68
CA CYS A 19 4.91 8.26 6.03
C CYS A 19 5.27 7.05 5.17
N ASP A 20 5.40 5.90 5.80
CA ASP A 20 5.69 4.60 5.17
C ASP A 20 4.45 3.68 5.12
N ARG A 21 3.29 4.17 5.59
CA ARG A 21 2.02 3.43 5.60
C ARG A 21 1.13 3.82 4.41
N PHE A 22 0.60 2.80 3.75
CA PHE A 22 -0.27 2.93 2.60
C PHE A 22 -1.49 2.02 2.74
N GLU A 23 -2.67 2.57 2.51
CA GLU A 23 -3.91 1.84 2.46
C GLU A 23 -4.19 1.36 1.03
N ILE A 24 -4.57 0.10 0.86
CA ILE A 24 -4.92 -0.46 -0.44
C ILE A 24 -6.37 -0.09 -0.75
N THR A 25 -6.57 0.81 -1.70
CA THR A 25 -7.92 1.22 -2.13
C THR A 25 -8.43 0.37 -3.31
N ARG A 26 -7.54 -0.28 -4.06
CA ARG A 26 -7.89 -1.16 -5.18
C ARG A 26 -6.91 -2.32 -5.28
N VAL A 27 -7.47 -3.51 -5.47
CA VAL A 27 -6.71 -4.74 -5.78
C VAL A 27 -7.13 -5.24 -7.16
N GLY A 28 -6.15 -5.49 -8.02
CA GLY A 28 -6.36 -6.00 -9.37
C GLY A 28 -5.02 -6.32 -10.06
N MET A 29 -4.91 -6.00 -11.34
CA MET A 29 -3.60 -6.01 -12.05
C MET A 29 -2.65 -4.97 -11.45
N ASP A 30 -3.18 -3.81 -11.09
CA ASP A 30 -2.48 -2.74 -10.40
C ASP A 30 -3.07 -2.51 -9.01
N PHE A 31 -2.19 -2.16 -8.07
CA PHE A 31 -2.57 -1.74 -6.73
C PHE A 31 -2.73 -0.23 -6.70
N LYS A 32 -3.86 0.23 -6.20
CA LYS A 32 -4.02 1.64 -5.85
C LYS A 32 -3.76 1.79 -4.37
N LEU A 33 -2.72 2.51 -4.03
CA LEU A 33 -2.25 2.71 -2.67
C LEU A 33 -2.47 4.17 -2.28
N LYS A 34 -3.14 4.41 -1.18
CA LYS A 34 -3.36 5.74 -0.61
C LYS A 34 -2.44 5.93 0.58
N CYS A 35 -1.60 6.96 0.54
CA CYS A 35 -0.74 7.27 1.67
C CYS A 35 -1.59 7.75 2.86
N CYS A 36 -1.44 7.11 4.03
CA CYS A 36 -2.17 7.51 5.24
C CYS A 36 -1.74 8.87 5.81
N GLY A 37 -0.55 9.36 5.43
CA GLY A 37 -0.03 10.65 5.92
C GLY A 37 -0.49 11.86 5.12
N CYS A 38 -0.39 11.79 3.79
CA CYS A 38 -0.71 12.90 2.89
C CYS A 38 -1.99 12.69 2.07
N GLY A 39 -2.63 11.53 2.19
CA GLY A 39 -3.85 11.18 1.45
C GLY A 39 -3.63 10.95 -0.05
N ARG A 40 -2.38 11.01 -0.55
CA ARG A 40 -2.08 10.88 -1.98
C ARG A 40 -2.22 9.44 -2.45
N GLU A 41 -2.98 9.27 -3.53
CA GLU A 41 -3.16 7.99 -4.19
C GLU A 41 -2.06 7.78 -5.24
N VAL A 42 -1.42 6.61 -5.20
CA VAL A 42 -0.42 6.19 -6.17
C VAL A 42 -0.82 4.83 -6.75
N MET A 43 -0.72 4.72 -8.07
CA MET A 43 -0.97 3.46 -8.77
C MET A 43 0.36 2.75 -8.94
N VAL A 44 0.47 1.54 -8.41
CA VAL A 44 1.70 0.75 -8.42
C VAL A 44 1.39 -0.64 -8.98
N PRO A 45 2.15 -1.12 -9.97
CA PRO A 45 1.93 -2.46 -10.50
C PRO A 45 2.20 -3.50 -9.41
N ARG A 46 1.43 -4.57 -9.42
CA ARG A 46 1.46 -5.63 -8.40
C ARG A 46 2.88 -6.12 -8.06
N LEU A 47 3.67 -6.42 -9.09
CA LEU A 47 5.05 -6.91 -8.92
C LEU A 47 5.95 -5.92 -8.14
N LYS A 48 5.78 -4.61 -8.34
CA LYS A 48 6.52 -3.59 -7.59
C LYS A 48 5.98 -3.44 -6.17
N ALA A 49 4.66 -3.49 -6.01
CA ALA A 49 4.02 -3.41 -4.70
C ALA A 49 4.50 -4.56 -3.81
N GLU A 50 4.44 -5.80 -4.29
CA GLU A 50 4.87 -6.99 -3.54
C GLU A 50 6.36 -6.93 -3.14
N LYS A 51 7.24 -6.39 -3.98
CA LYS A 51 8.67 -6.19 -3.63
C LYS A 51 8.90 -5.05 -2.63
N SER A 52 8.07 -4.01 -2.69
CA SER A 52 8.23 -2.79 -1.89
C SER A 52 7.53 -2.87 -0.55
N ILE A 53 6.48 -3.69 -0.43
CA ILE A 53 5.78 -3.96 0.82
C ILE A 53 6.72 -4.74 1.74
N ARG A 54 6.90 -4.25 2.96
CA ARG A 54 7.70 -4.89 4.00
C ARG A 54 6.83 -5.78 4.88
N ALA A 55 5.66 -5.28 5.26
CA ALA A 55 4.71 -5.95 6.13
C ALA A 55 3.30 -5.41 5.88
N ILE A 56 2.28 -6.18 6.28
CA ILE A 56 0.88 -5.76 6.29
C ILE A 56 0.56 -5.42 7.76
N GLU A 57 0.15 -4.18 8.04
CA GLU A 57 -0.12 -3.69 9.41
C GLU A 57 -1.56 -3.94 9.86
N LYS A 58 -2.54 -3.76 8.98
CA LYS A 58 -3.95 -4.00 9.29
C LYS A 58 -4.58 -4.89 8.23
N ARG A 59 -5.02 -6.06 8.68
CA ARG A 59 -6.02 -6.88 8.01
C ARG A 59 -7.33 -6.62 8.77
N GLU A 60 -8.20 -5.78 8.24
CA GLU A 60 -9.58 -5.76 8.74
C GLU A 60 -10.21 -7.08 8.24
N GLU A 61 -10.58 -7.94 9.19
CA GLU A 61 -11.22 -9.24 8.95
C GLU A 61 -12.72 -9.06 8.71
#